data_AF-A0A8J2SDW3-F1
#
_entry.id   AF-A0A8J2SDW3-F1
#
_cell.length_a   1.000
_cell.length_b   1.000
_cell.length_c   1.000
_cell.angle_alpha   90.00
_cell.angle_beta   90.00
_cell.angle_gamma   90.00
#
_symmetry.space_group_name_H-M   'P 1'
#
loop_
_entity.id
_entity.type
_entity.pdbx_description
1 polymer ?
#
loop_
_entity_poly.entity_id
_entity_poly.type
_entity_poly.pdbx_seq_one_letter_code
_entity_poly.pdbx_strand_id
1 'polypeptide(L)'
;MSRDILSGLPDATRGEIISFMTFFKGERARTLEALDGDFEDCLEDRIRGVDPPFSLEDVTSAVDHLQVVVKDGVERDLKKIVNMNVLLLKNLLATAQQRGVRLRVDTSVIEDEALLRQVDALKLTGGSFSPAEPKGPSASFDDLTSKEEQKALERTNDRLVQDNTTLQKDLRRLQAQSEQAARDQADLADEVRRLRKELRASSRSQAEAKDDEVERLSSRLRDAEDGLEAKLTSSRQFSDLKRQLQKKNELVSDLRARLRRAGLDDDALTADDRVRR
;
A
#
# COMPACT_ATOMS: atom_id res chain seq x y z
N MET A 1 51.03 -4.97 -19.28
CA MET A 1 50.70 -6.41 -19.30
C MET A 1 49.26 -6.52 -19.75
N SER A 2 49.01 -6.94 -20.99
CA SER A 2 47.64 -7.10 -21.49
C SER A 2 46.97 -8.24 -20.73
N ARG A 3 45.96 -7.93 -19.93
CA ARG A 3 45.08 -8.94 -19.34
C ARG A 3 44.24 -9.51 -20.49
N ASP A 4 44.37 -10.80 -20.70
CA ASP A 4 43.52 -11.59 -21.58
C ASP A 4 42.05 -11.47 -21.13
N ILE A 5 41.08 -11.46 -22.05
CA ILE A 5 39.64 -11.42 -21.78
C ILE A 5 39.17 -12.61 -20.93
N LEU A 6 39.95 -13.70 -20.92
CA LEU A 6 39.70 -14.89 -20.09
C LEU A 6 40.36 -14.84 -18.70
N SER A 7 41.14 -13.79 -18.41
CA SER A 7 41.85 -13.65 -17.14
C SER A 7 40.88 -13.34 -15.99
N GLY A 8 41.06 -14.03 -14.86
CA GLY A 8 40.19 -13.89 -13.69
C GLY A 8 38.89 -14.70 -13.73
N LEU A 9 38.65 -15.50 -14.78
CA LEU A 9 37.51 -16.41 -14.84
C LEU A 9 37.84 -17.80 -14.27
N PRO A 10 36.91 -18.45 -13.55
CA PRO A 10 37.03 -19.85 -13.13
C PRO A 10 37.25 -20.79 -14.32
N ASP A 11 38.00 -21.88 -14.11
CA ASP A 11 38.37 -22.81 -15.20
C ASP A 11 37.16 -23.44 -15.89
N ALA A 12 36.09 -23.76 -15.15
CA ALA A 12 34.85 -24.26 -15.73
C ALA A 12 34.19 -23.23 -16.65
N THR A 13 34.12 -21.96 -16.22
CA THR A 13 33.57 -20.85 -17.02
C THR A 13 34.43 -20.59 -18.25
N ARG A 14 35.76 -20.66 -18.10
CA ARG A 14 36.69 -20.55 -19.22
C ARG A 14 36.48 -21.67 -20.25
N GLY A 15 36.29 -22.91 -19.79
CA GLY A 15 36.03 -24.07 -20.64
C GLY A 15 34.75 -23.92 -21.47
N GLU A 16 33.68 -23.38 -20.88
CA GLU A 16 32.43 -23.09 -21.60
C GLU A 16 32.62 -22.02 -22.69
N ILE A 17 33.34 -20.94 -22.38
CA ILE A 17 33.65 -19.89 -23.37
C ILE A 17 34.50 -20.44 -24.52
N ILE A 18 35.51 -21.27 -24.22
CA ILE A 18 36.34 -21.91 -25.25
C ILE A 18 35.52 -22.85 -26.13
N SER A 19 34.62 -23.64 -25.53
CA SER A 19 33.73 -24.55 -26.26
C SER A 19 32.83 -23.76 -27.22
N PHE A 20 32.25 -22.66 -26.74
CA PHE A 20 31.46 -21.75 -27.55
C PHE A 20 32.27 -21.13 -28.71
N MET A 21 33.48 -20.66 -28.44
CA MET A 21 34.38 -20.13 -29.48
C MET A 21 34.75 -21.18 -30.52
N THR A 22 34.99 -22.42 -30.10
CA THR A 22 35.33 -23.55 -30.99
C THR A 22 34.16 -23.90 -31.90
N PHE A 23 32.95 -23.92 -31.35
CA PHE A 23 31.73 -24.12 -32.12
C PHE A 23 31.57 -23.06 -33.23
N PHE A 24 31.71 -21.77 -32.90
CA PHE A 24 31.60 -20.69 -33.90
C PHE A 24 32.79 -20.64 -34.87
N LYS A 25 33.97 -21.12 -34.47
CA LYS A 25 35.09 -21.32 -35.40
C LYS A 25 34.74 -22.35 -36.48
N GLY A 26 34.15 -23.48 -36.08
CA GLY A 26 33.68 -24.51 -37.01
C GLY A 26 32.51 -24.02 -37.88
N GLU A 27 31.59 -23.26 -37.30
CA GLU A 27 30.49 -22.63 -38.06
C GLU A 27 31.04 -21.67 -39.13
N ARG A 28 31.98 -20.79 -38.76
CA ARG A 28 32.64 -19.87 -39.69
C ARG A 28 33.33 -20.61 -40.83
N ALA A 29 34.06 -21.69 -40.53
CA ALA A 29 34.74 -22.48 -41.55
C ALA A 29 33.74 -23.07 -42.57
N ARG A 30 32.61 -23.61 -42.08
CA ARG A 30 31.53 -24.14 -42.94
C ARG A 30 30.86 -23.07 -43.79
N THR A 31 30.61 -21.88 -43.25
CA THR A 31 30.09 -20.74 -44.03
C THR A 31 31.05 -20.32 -45.13
N LEU A 32 32.35 -20.25 -44.84
CA LEU A 32 33.35 -19.92 -45.86
C LEU A 32 33.44 -20.99 -46.95
N GLU A 33 33.42 -22.28 -46.57
CA GLU A 33 33.41 -23.39 -47.53
C GLU A 33 32.15 -23.40 -48.41
N ALA A 34 30.99 -23.11 -47.84
CA ALA A 34 29.75 -22.97 -48.60
C ALA A 34 29.82 -21.78 -49.57
N LEU A 35 30.38 -20.65 -49.13
CA LEU A 35 30.58 -19.48 -49.97
C LEU A 35 31.54 -19.79 -51.11
N ASP A 36 32.69 -20.41 -50.85
CA ASP A 36 33.65 -20.83 -51.88
C ASP A 36 32.98 -21.76 -52.92
N GLY A 37 32.09 -22.65 -52.45
CA GLY A 37 31.24 -23.47 -53.31
C GLY A 37 30.31 -22.65 -54.23
N ASP A 38 29.60 -21.66 -53.69
CA ASP A 38 28.75 -20.76 -54.48
C ASP A 38 29.54 -20.01 -55.58
N PHE A 39 30.79 -19.65 -55.30
CA PHE A 39 31.69 -19.04 -56.28
C PHE A 39 32.12 -20.03 -57.37
N GLU A 40 32.51 -21.25 -57.00
CA GLU A 40 32.90 -22.28 -57.97
C GLU A 40 31.72 -22.72 -58.84
N ASP A 41 30.54 -22.94 -58.26
CA ASP A 41 29.32 -23.28 -58.99
C ASP A 41 28.99 -22.20 -60.04
N CYS A 42 29.08 -20.92 -59.65
CA CYS A 42 28.82 -19.81 -60.58
C CYS A 42 29.87 -19.73 -61.71
N LEU A 43 31.14 -19.98 -61.40
CA LEU A 43 32.21 -20.02 -62.39
C LEU A 43 32.07 -21.20 -63.34
N GLU A 44 31.71 -22.38 -62.84
CA GLU A 44 31.47 -23.59 -63.64
C GLU A 44 30.27 -23.41 -64.57
N ASP A 45 29.13 -22.95 -64.04
CA ASP A 45 27.90 -22.82 -64.82
C ASP A 45 27.97 -21.75 -65.92
N ARG A 46 28.73 -20.67 -65.70
CA ARG A 46 28.65 -19.47 -66.55
C ARG A 46 29.91 -19.10 -67.30
N ILE A 47 31.08 -19.62 -66.89
CA ILE A 47 32.36 -19.28 -67.52
C ILE A 47 33.11 -20.54 -67.95
N ARG A 48 33.40 -21.47 -67.04
CA ARG A 48 34.26 -22.63 -67.34
C ARG A 48 33.53 -23.76 -68.09
N GLY A 49 32.22 -23.89 -67.91
CA GLY A 49 31.39 -24.92 -68.55
C GLY A 49 30.84 -24.53 -69.93
N VAL A 50 31.14 -23.33 -70.42
CA VAL A 50 30.68 -22.81 -71.72
C VAL A 50 31.88 -22.58 -72.63
N ASP A 51 31.77 -22.98 -73.91
CA ASP A 51 32.86 -22.79 -74.88
C ASP A 51 33.05 -21.29 -75.23
N PRO A 52 34.29 -20.78 -75.21
CA PRO A 52 34.59 -19.39 -75.59
C PRO A 52 34.32 -19.13 -77.09
N PRO A 53 34.08 -17.85 -77.50
CA PRO A 53 34.38 -16.60 -76.81
C PRO A 53 33.24 -16.06 -75.91
N PHE A 54 33.61 -15.43 -74.79
CA PHE A 54 32.67 -14.76 -73.88
C PHE A 54 32.47 -13.30 -74.28
N SER A 55 31.21 -12.83 -74.25
CA SER A 55 30.91 -11.40 -74.37
C SER A 55 31.02 -10.69 -73.03
N LEU A 56 31.12 -9.35 -73.07
CA LEU A 56 31.06 -8.53 -71.86
C LEU A 56 29.72 -8.71 -71.11
N GLU A 57 28.63 -8.95 -71.85
CA GLU A 57 27.30 -9.16 -71.27
C GLU A 57 27.24 -10.48 -70.49
N ASP A 58 27.86 -11.55 -71.02
CA ASP A 58 27.93 -12.86 -70.34
C ASP A 58 28.69 -12.75 -69.01
N VAL A 59 29.85 -12.08 -69.03
CA VAL A 59 30.67 -11.88 -67.82
C VAL A 59 29.94 -10.99 -66.81
N THR A 60 29.28 -9.91 -67.27
CA THR A 60 28.52 -9.02 -66.39
C THR A 60 27.35 -9.75 -65.75
N SER A 61 26.60 -10.54 -66.53
CA SER A 61 25.49 -11.37 -66.06
C SER A 61 25.95 -12.43 -65.04
N ALA A 62 27.13 -13.02 -65.23
CA ALA A 62 27.71 -13.94 -64.26
C ALA A 62 28.06 -13.25 -62.93
N VAL A 63 28.67 -12.06 -62.98
CA VAL A 63 29.00 -11.27 -61.79
C VAL A 63 27.74 -10.80 -61.06
N ASP A 64 26.72 -10.33 -61.78
CA ASP A 64 25.45 -9.91 -61.19
C ASP A 64 24.74 -11.09 -60.50
N HIS A 65 24.76 -12.26 -61.12
CA HIS A 65 24.19 -13.46 -60.53
C HIS A 65 24.94 -13.89 -59.26
N LEU A 66 26.27 -13.95 -59.32
CA LEU A 66 27.11 -14.25 -58.16
C LEU A 66 26.87 -13.25 -57.02
N GLN A 67 26.70 -11.97 -57.34
CA GLN A 67 26.38 -10.94 -56.35
C GLN A 67 25.08 -11.25 -55.61
N VAL A 68 24.04 -11.70 -56.32
CA VAL A 68 22.76 -12.09 -55.71
C VAL A 68 22.95 -13.32 -54.80
N VAL A 69 23.58 -14.38 -55.30
CA VAL A 69 23.81 -15.62 -54.55
C VAL A 69 24.59 -15.36 -53.27
N VAL A 70 25.69 -14.62 -53.36
CA VAL A 70 26.54 -14.26 -52.20
C VAL A 70 25.77 -13.40 -51.20
N LYS A 71 25.00 -12.41 -51.65
CA LYS A 71 24.18 -11.57 -50.75
C LYS A 71 23.14 -12.41 -50.01
N ASP A 72 22.43 -13.27 -50.72
CA ASP A 72 21.41 -14.13 -50.14
C ASP A 72 22.01 -15.15 -49.15
N GLY A 73 23.20 -15.68 -49.46
CA GLY A 73 23.97 -16.55 -48.57
C GLY A 73 24.38 -15.84 -47.29
N VAL A 74 24.97 -14.65 -47.39
CA VAL A 74 25.39 -13.84 -46.23
C VAL A 74 24.18 -13.42 -45.38
N GLU A 75 23.06 -13.01 -45.99
CA GLU A 75 21.84 -12.66 -45.24
C GLU A 75 21.29 -13.87 -44.47
N ARG A 76 21.25 -15.04 -45.12
CA ARG A 76 20.80 -16.29 -44.51
C ARG A 76 21.65 -16.66 -43.30
N ASP A 77 22.96 -16.56 -43.42
CA ASP A 77 23.90 -16.91 -42.36
C ASP A 77 23.88 -15.89 -41.21
N LEU A 78 23.78 -14.59 -41.52
CA LEU A 78 23.62 -13.56 -40.50
C LEU A 78 22.33 -13.77 -39.70
N LYS A 79 21.22 -14.07 -40.38
CA LYS A 79 19.93 -14.39 -39.74
C LYS A 79 20.04 -15.63 -38.86
N LYS A 80 20.75 -16.67 -39.31
CA LYS A 80 21.02 -17.88 -38.52
C LYS A 80 21.79 -17.55 -37.24
N ILE A 81 22.87 -16.76 -37.34
CA ILE A 81 23.69 -16.34 -36.19
C ILE A 81 22.85 -15.54 -35.19
N VAL A 82 22.04 -14.59 -35.67
CA VAL A 82 21.13 -13.80 -34.80
C VAL A 82 20.17 -14.74 -34.06
N ASN A 83 19.51 -15.65 -34.76
CA ASN A 83 18.57 -16.60 -34.14
C ASN A 83 19.25 -17.49 -33.10
N MET A 84 20.46 -17.99 -33.38
CA MET A 84 21.23 -18.81 -32.44
C MET A 84 21.60 -18.03 -31.18
N ASN A 85 22.03 -16.78 -31.31
CA ASN A 85 22.37 -15.93 -30.16
C ASN A 85 21.15 -15.54 -29.33
N VAL A 86 20.00 -15.28 -29.95
CA VAL A 86 18.73 -15.07 -29.22
C VAL A 86 18.36 -16.30 -28.39
N LEU A 87 18.51 -17.50 -28.95
CA LEU A 87 18.25 -18.75 -28.23
C LEU A 87 19.22 -18.98 -27.07
N LEU A 88 20.51 -18.68 -27.27
CA LEU A 88 21.51 -18.73 -26.21
C LEU A 88 21.16 -17.77 -25.06
N LEU A 89 20.88 -16.51 -25.38
CA LEU A 89 20.49 -15.50 -24.39
C LEU A 89 19.23 -15.94 -23.64
N LYS A 90 18.21 -16.43 -24.34
CA LYS A 90 17.00 -16.98 -23.70
C LYS A 90 17.36 -18.07 -22.69
N ASN A 91 18.22 -19.02 -23.06
CA ASN A 91 18.60 -20.14 -22.20
C ASN A 91 19.38 -19.66 -20.95
N LEU A 92 20.37 -18.80 -21.14
CA LEU A 92 21.16 -18.22 -20.05
C LEU A 92 20.30 -17.42 -19.07
N LEU A 93 19.43 -16.54 -19.57
CA LEU A 93 18.54 -15.73 -18.74
C LEU A 93 17.51 -16.59 -18.00
N ALA A 94 16.95 -17.61 -18.65
CA ALA A 94 16.00 -18.52 -18.02
C ALA A 94 16.66 -19.34 -16.90
N THR A 95 17.87 -19.85 -17.12
CA THR A 95 18.63 -20.61 -16.10
C THR A 95 19.01 -19.72 -14.93
N ALA A 96 19.42 -18.47 -15.18
CA ALA A 96 19.70 -17.51 -14.12
C ALA A 96 18.44 -17.20 -13.28
N GLN A 97 17.30 -16.96 -13.95
CA GLN A 97 16.04 -16.69 -13.28
C GLN A 97 15.57 -17.87 -12.41
N GLN A 98 15.71 -19.11 -12.89
CA GLN A 98 15.40 -20.32 -12.11
C GLN A 98 16.26 -20.43 -10.86
N ARG A 99 17.48 -19.90 -10.88
CA ARG A 99 18.40 -19.82 -9.74
C ARG A 99 18.22 -18.55 -8.90
N GLY A 100 17.19 -17.74 -9.17
CA GLY A 100 16.92 -16.50 -8.45
C GLY A 100 17.86 -15.34 -8.78
N VAL A 101 18.67 -15.46 -9.84
CA VAL A 101 19.62 -14.43 -10.29
C VAL A 101 19.05 -13.69 -11.49
N ARG A 102 19.08 -12.36 -11.45
CA ARG A 102 18.69 -11.53 -12.59
C ARG A 102 19.94 -11.02 -13.31
N LEU A 103 20.22 -11.57 -14.48
CA LEU A 103 21.27 -11.07 -15.37
C LEU A 103 20.75 -9.88 -16.20
N ARG A 104 21.62 -8.89 -16.45
CA ARG A 104 21.40 -7.82 -17.42
C ARG A 104 22.43 -7.96 -18.52
N VAL A 105 21.99 -7.82 -19.76
CA VAL A 105 22.86 -7.83 -20.94
C VAL A 105 23.18 -6.39 -21.28
N ASP A 106 24.46 -6.05 -21.30
CA ASP A 106 24.95 -4.75 -21.74
C ASP A 106 25.49 -4.88 -23.16
N THR A 107 24.81 -4.23 -24.11
CA THR A 107 25.20 -4.26 -25.52
C THR A 107 26.31 -3.26 -25.85
N SER A 108 26.68 -2.36 -24.95
CA SER A 108 27.78 -1.41 -25.20
C SER A 108 29.15 -2.09 -25.20
N VAL A 109 29.29 -3.18 -24.45
CA VAL A 109 30.57 -3.91 -24.29
C VAL A 109 30.85 -4.85 -25.46
N ILE A 110 29.82 -5.33 -26.17
CA ILE A 110 29.99 -6.28 -27.30
C ILE A 110 30.50 -5.61 -28.58
N GLU A 111 30.42 -4.27 -28.67
CA GLU A 111 30.94 -3.47 -29.77
C GLU A 111 32.33 -2.88 -29.47
N ASP A 112 32.92 -3.20 -28.32
CA ASP A 112 34.26 -2.72 -27.95
C ASP A 112 35.33 -3.39 -28.84
N GLU A 113 35.84 -2.61 -29.79
CA GLU A 113 36.91 -2.99 -30.72
C GLU A 113 38.18 -3.51 -30.04
N ALA A 114 38.52 -3.05 -28.83
CA ALA A 114 39.67 -3.57 -28.10
C ALA A 114 39.40 -4.98 -27.55
N LEU A 115 38.19 -5.24 -27.06
CA LEU A 115 37.79 -6.58 -26.60
C LEU A 115 37.63 -7.56 -27.77
N LEU A 116 37.06 -7.10 -28.90
CA LEU A 116 36.96 -7.90 -30.12
C LEU A 116 38.35 -8.34 -30.63
N ARG A 117 39.33 -7.43 -30.64
CA ARG A 117 40.72 -7.77 -30.99
C ARG A 117 41.35 -8.80 -30.04
N GLN A 118 41.03 -8.75 -28.75
CA GLN A 118 41.51 -9.76 -27.79
C GLN A 118 40.90 -11.13 -28.06
N VAL A 119 39.59 -11.18 -28.34
CA VAL A 119 38.90 -12.42 -28.72
C VAL A 119 39.48 -13.00 -30.01
N ASP A 120 39.84 -12.17 -30.98
CA ASP A 120 40.49 -12.64 -32.21
C ASP A 120 41.93 -13.12 -31.99
N ALA A 121 42.69 -12.46 -31.11
CA ALA A 121 44.04 -12.90 -30.73
C ALA A 121 44.02 -14.30 -30.10
N LEU A 122 43.00 -14.62 -29.31
CA LEU A 122 42.80 -15.95 -28.72
C LEU A 122 42.51 -17.04 -29.75
N LYS A 123 41.90 -16.68 -30.88
CA LYS A 123 41.64 -17.61 -32.00
C LYS A 123 42.92 -17.94 -32.78
N LEU A 124 43.95 -17.07 -32.73
CA LEU A 124 45.22 -17.21 -33.44
C LEU A 124 46.24 -18.07 -32.66
N THR A 125 46.15 -18.12 -31.33
CA THR A 125 46.91 -19.05 -30.49
C THR A 125 46.25 -20.42 -30.50
N GLY A 126 46.50 -21.20 -31.55
CA GLY A 126 45.97 -22.55 -31.71
C GLY A 126 46.36 -23.48 -30.55
N GLY A 127 45.43 -23.72 -29.63
CA GLY A 127 45.48 -24.84 -28.70
C GLY A 127 44.36 -25.82 -29.04
N SER A 128 44.71 -27.02 -29.49
CA SER A 128 43.84 -28.17 -29.33
C SER A 128 43.66 -28.38 -27.83
N PHE A 129 42.51 -27.99 -27.30
CA PHE A 129 42.13 -28.34 -25.93
C PHE A 129 41.21 -29.54 -26.01
N SER A 130 41.76 -30.70 -25.65
CA SER A 130 40.97 -31.92 -25.46
C SER A 130 39.93 -31.66 -24.35
N PRO A 131 38.70 -32.17 -24.44
CA PRO A 131 37.72 -32.04 -23.37
C PRO A 131 38.24 -32.80 -22.16
N ALA A 132 38.74 -32.09 -21.16
CA ALA A 132 39.06 -32.71 -19.88
C ALA A 132 37.74 -33.08 -19.21
N GLU A 133 37.58 -34.37 -18.90
CA GLU A 133 36.47 -34.88 -18.09
C GLU A 133 36.29 -34.08 -16.79
N PRO A 134 35.05 -33.91 -16.31
CA PRO A 134 34.75 -33.08 -15.17
C PRO A 134 35.25 -33.78 -13.89
N LYS A 135 36.41 -33.36 -13.39
CA LYS A 135 36.81 -33.59 -12.01
C LYS A 135 36.67 -32.27 -11.26
N GLY A 136 35.79 -32.27 -10.26
CA GLY A 136 35.55 -31.12 -9.39
C GLY A 136 36.83 -30.61 -8.72
N PRO A 137 36.77 -29.41 -8.12
CA PRO A 137 35.80 -29.12 -7.09
C PRO A 137 34.81 -28.03 -7.51
N SER A 138 33.60 -28.13 -6.97
CA SER A 138 32.64 -27.03 -6.90
C SER A 138 33.34 -25.78 -6.35
N ALA A 139 33.78 -24.87 -7.23
CA ALA A 139 34.18 -23.55 -6.81
C ALA A 139 32.91 -22.79 -6.40
N SER A 140 32.80 -22.57 -5.09
CA SER A 140 31.83 -21.66 -4.48
C SER A 140 31.92 -20.27 -5.12
N PHE A 141 30.83 -19.52 -5.02
CA PHE A 141 30.57 -18.18 -5.53
C PHE A 141 31.55 -17.07 -5.02
N ASP A 142 32.70 -17.44 -4.47
CA ASP A 142 33.64 -16.56 -3.73
C ASP A 142 34.50 -15.65 -4.62
N ASP A 143 34.65 -15.94 -5.91
CA ASP A 143 35.73 -15.33 -6.71
C ASP A 143 35.34 -14.09 -7.53
N LEU A 144 34.14 -13.51 -7.28
CA LEU A 144 33.66 -12.31 -7.99
C LEU A 144 33.81 -10.99 -7.20
N THR A 145 34.47 -11.02 -6.05
CA THR A 145 34.78 -9.84 -5.23
C THR A 145 36.14 -10.02 -4.57
N SER A 146 36.96 -8.97 -4.47
CA SER A 146 38.21 -9.09 -3.68
C SER A 146 37.84 -9.60 -2.27
N LYS A 147 38.66 -10.47 -1.65
CA LYS A 147 38.38 -11.00 -0.30
C LYS A 147 38.03 -9.92 0.73
N GLU A 148 38.47 -8.69 0.49
CA GLU A 148 38.18 -7.50 1.28
C GLU A 148 36.78 -6.94 0.99
N GLU A 149 36.37 -6.83 -0.28
CA GLU A 149 34.99 -6.48 -0.67
C GLU A 149 33.99 -7.56 -0.24
N GLN A 150 34.36 -8.84 -0.32
CA GLN A 150 33.51 -9.93 0.14
C GLN A 150 33.27 -9.85 1.65
N LYS A 151 34.32 -9.60 2.44
CA LYS A 151 34.19 -9.35 3.89
C LYS A 151 33.41 -8.08 4.19
N ALA A 152 33.55 -7.03 3.38
CA ALA A 152 32.78 -5.79 3.56
C ALA A 152 31.29 -6.02 3.26
N LEU A 153 30.98 -6.78 2.20
CA LEU A 153 29.63 -7.18 1.85
C LEU A 153 29.03 -8.13 2.90
N GLU A 154 29.79 -9.09 3.41
CA GLU A 154 29.37 -10.02 4.46
C GLU A 154 29.04 -9.25 5.75
N ARG A 155 29.90 -8.32 6.18
CA ARG A 155 29.59 -7.42 7.31
C ARG A 155 28.35 -6.56 7.09
N THR A 156 28.15 -6.09 5.86
CA THR A 156 26.98 -5.27 5.51
C THR A 156 25.72 -6.13 5.51
N ASN A 157 25.81 -7.36 5.00
CA ASN A 157 24.72 -8.32 4.96
C ASN A 157 24.36 -8.77 6.38
N ASP A 158 25.34 -9.09 7.22
CA ASP A 158 25.13 -9.42 8.65
C ASP A 158 24.45 -8.27 9.39
N ARG A 159 24.89 -7.03 9.14
CA ARG A 159 24.25 -5.84 9.70
C ARG A 159 22.82 -5.67 9.21
N LEU A 160 22.57 -5.85 7.91
CA LEU A 160 21.23 -5.76 7.34
C LEU A 160 20.30 -6.89 7.82
N VAL A 161 20.83 -8.09 8.04
CA VAL A 161 20.12 -9.22 8.64
C VAL A 161 19.79 -8.89 10.09
N GLN A 162 20.76 -8.39 10.86
CA GLN A 162 20.54 -7.97 12.24
C GLN A 162 19.47 -6.87 12.32
N ASP A 163 19.58 -5.83 11.49
CA ASP A 163 18.61 -4.73 11.41
C ASP A 163 17.22 -5.25 11.01
N ASN A 164 17.13 -6.16 10.02
CA ASN A 164 15.86 -6.79 9.67
C ASN A 164 15.29 -7.61 10.82
N THR A 165 16.09 -8.38 11.55
CA THR A 165 15.60 -9.16 12.69
C THR A 165 15.12 -8.26 13.83
N THR A 166 15.81 -7.13 14.07
CA THR A 166 15.39 -6.12 15.04
C THR A 166 14.10 -5.45 14.61
N LEU A 167 14.02 -4.98 13.36
CA LEU A 167 12.82 -4.36 12.80
C LEU A 167 11.63 -5.32 12.81
N GLN A 168 11.83 -6.60 12.50
CA GLN A 168 10.77 -7.61 12.60
C GLN A 168 10.31 -7.83 14.05
N LYS A 169 11.22 -7.85 15.02
CA LYS A 169 10.88 -7.94 16.45
C LYS A 169 10.12 -6.69 16.91
N ASP A 170 10.56 -5.51 16.49
CA ASP A 170 9.91 -4.24 16.82
C ASP A 170 8.52 -4.15 16.17
N LEU A 171 8.36 -4.58 14.92
CA LEU A 171 7.05 -4.68 14.26
C LEU A 171 6.11 -5.59 15.03
N ARG A 172 6.57 -6.79 15.43
CA ARG A 172 5.76 -7.71 16.24
C ARG A 172 5.40 -7.12 17.60
N ARG A 173 6.34 -6.41 18.24
CA ARG A 173 6.08 -5.72 19.52
C ARG A 173 5.05 -4.61 19.35
N LEU A 174 5.17 -3.79 18.32
CA LEU A 174 4.23 -2.71 18.02
C LEU A 174 2.84 -3.24 17.65
N GLN A 175 2.78 -4.35 16.89
CA GLN A 175 1.52 -5.04 16.61
C GLN A 175 0.85 -5.52 17.90
N ALA A 176 1.59 -6.22 18.78
CA ALA A 176 1.07 -6.66 20.07
C ALA A 176 0.63 -5.49 20.97
N GLN A 177 1.39 -4.39 20.98
CA GLN A 177 1.02 -3.17 21.72
C GLN A 177 -0.24 -2.51 21.14
N SER A 178 -0.37 -2.46 19.81
CA SER A 178 -1.57 -1.93 19.15
C SER A 178 -2.80 -2.78 19.43
N GLU A 179 -2.66 -4.11 19.42
CA GLU A 179 -3.76 -5.02 19.77
C GLU A 179 -4.16 -4.87 21.24
N GLN A 180 -3.19 -4.75 22.15
CA GLN A 180 -3.47 -4.53 23.56
C GLN A 180 -4.15 -3.18 23.79
N ALA A 181 -3.64 -2.10 23.20
CA ALA A 181 -4.24 -0.78 23.31
C ALA A 181 -5.68 -0.75 22.76
N ALA A 182 -5.96 -1.48 21.67
CA ALA A 182 -7.31 -1.60 21.12
C ALA A 182 -8.26 -2.35 22.07
N ARG A 183 -7.79 -3.38 22.78
CA ARG A 183 -8.55 -4.08 23.82
C ARG A 183 -8.83 -3.17 25.01
N ASP A 184 -7.81 -2.50 25.52
CA ASP A 184 -7.94 -1.56 26.63
C ASP A 184 -8.93 -0.43 26.27
N GLN A 185 -8.87 0.09 25.04
CA GLN A 185 -9.81 1.11 24.56
C GLN A 185 -11.25 0.60 24.52
N ALA A 186 -11.48 -0.66 24.13
CA ALA A 186 -12.81 -1.27 24.15
C ALA A 186 -13.33 -1.43 25.58
N ASP A 187 -12.50 -1.95 26.49
CA ASP A 187 -12.86 -2.14 27.90
C ASP A 187 -13.18 -0.80 28.59
N LEU A 188 -12.36 0.23 28.36
CA LEU A 188 -12.64 1.58 28.87
C LEU A 188 -13.92 2.17 28.27
N ALA A 189 -14.19 1.94 26.98
CA ALA A 189 -15.41 2.44 26.35
C ALA A 189 -16.67 1.79 26.95
N ASP A 190 -16.62 0.49 27.23
CA ASP A 190 -17.70 -0.23 27.89
C ASP A 190 -17.89 0.22 29.34
N GLU A 191 -16.81 0.46 30.09
CA GLU A 191 -16.90 0.97 31.46
C GLU A 191 -17.47 2.40 31.50
N VAL A 192 -17.03 3.28 30.58
CA VAL A 192 -17.62 4.62 30.43
C VAL A 192 -19.11 4.52 30.09
N ARG A 193 -19.50 3.58 29.24
CA ARG A 193 -20.92 3.36 28.90
C ARG A 193 -21.72 2.88 30.11
N ARG A 194 -21.16 1.97 30.92
CA ARG A 194 -21.76 1.47 32.16
C ARG A 194 -21.93 2.58 33.19
N LEU A 195 -20.87 3.31 33.50
CA LEU A 195 -20.89 4.43 34.45
C LEU A 195 -21.86 5.54 34.01
N ARG A 196 -21.91 5.87 32.70
CA ARG A 196 -22.91 6.82 32.18
C ARG A 196 -24.34 6.33 32.39
N LYS A 197 -24.60 5.03 32.26
CA LYS A 197 -25.93 4.45 32.51
C LYS A 197 -26.29 4.50 33.99
N GLU A 198 -25.35 4.14 34.87
CA GLU A 198 -25.53 4.19 36.32
C GLU A 198 -25.76 5.62 36.81
N LEU A 199 -24.96 6.59 36.34
CA LEU A 199 -25.13 8.00 36.68
C LEU A 199 -26.51 8.53 36.25
N ARG A 200 -26.97 8.15 35.05
CA ARG A 200 -28.31 8.52 34.56
C ARG A 200 -29.42 7.89 35.41
N ALA A 201 -29.27 6.63 35.81
CA ALA A 201 -30.24 5.96 36.68
C ALA A 201 -30.29 6.61 38.07
N SER A 202 -29.13 6.87 38.67
CA SER A 202 -29.03 7.55 39.98
C SER A 202 -29.58 8.99 39.93
N SER A 203 -29.27 9.73 38.87
CA SER A 203 -29.82 11.09 38.67
C SER A 203 -31.33 11.06 38.53
N ARG A 204 -31.88 10.07 37.82
CA ARG A 204 -33.33 9.89 37.67
C ARG A 204 -33.98 9.52 39.01
N SER A 205 -33.44 8.56 39.76
CA SER A 205 -33.97 8.20 41.07
C SER A 205 -33.91 9.36 42.06
N GLN A 206 -32.86 10.20 41.98
CA GLN A 206 -32.76 11.40 42.82
C GLN A 206 -33.78 12.47 42.42
N ALA A 207 -34.08 12.62 41.13
CA ALA A 207 -35.14 13.51 40.67
C ALA A 207 -36.52 13.02 41.14
N GLU A 208 -36.83 11.73 40.96
CA GLU A 208 -38.07 11.10 41.43
C GLU A 208 -38.24 11.26 42.95
N ALA A 209 -37.18 11.01 43.74
CA ALA A 209 -37.23 11.19 45.19
C ALA A 209 -37.44 12.65 45.63
N LYS A 210 -36.92 13.61 44.86
CA LYS A 210 -37.14 15.05 45.11
C LYS A 210 -38.57 15.45 44.75
N ASP A 211 -39.10 14.94 43.65
CA ASP A 211 -40.48 15.21 43.23
C ASP A 211 -41.48 14.65 44.27
N ASP A 212 -41.25 13.43 44.76
CA ASP A 212 -42.04 12.83 45.85
C ASP A 212 -42.01 13.69 47.13
N GLU A 213 -40.83 14.22 47.48
CA GLU A 213 -40.68 15.07 48.67
C GLU A 213 -41.36 16.43 48.48
N VAL A 214 -41.26 17.02 47.29
CA VAL A 214 -41.98 18.26 46.94
C VAL A 214 -43.49 18.04 47.04
N GLU A 215 -44.01 16.90 46.57
CA GLU A 215 -45.43 16.56 46.68
C GLU A 215 -45.87 16.43 48.14
N ARG A 216 -45.09 15.72 48.97
CA ARG A 216 -45.36 15.60 50.42
C ARG A 216 -45.34 16.94 51.13
N LEU A 217 -44.33 17.77 50.87
CA LEU A 217 -44.23 19.11 51.47
C LEU A 217 -45.37 20.01 51.02
N SER A 218 -45.77 19.92 49.75
CA SER A 218 -46.92 20.65 49.21
C SER A 218 -48.23 20.22 49.88
N SER A 219 -48.43 18.92 50.11
CA SER A 219 -49.58 18.40 50.86
C SER A 219 -49.60 18.93 52.29
N ARG A 220 -48.47 18.84 53.00
CA ARG A 220 -48.35 19.33 54.38
C ARG A 220 -48.56 20.84 54.50
N LEU A 221 -48.09 21.60 53.52
CA LEU A 221 -48.35 23.04 53.44
C LEU A 221 -49.84 23.32 53.29
N ARG A 222 -50.53 22.63 52.37
CA ARG A 222 -51.99 22.75 52.23
C ARG A 222 -52.73 22.39 53.52
N ASP A 223 -52.40 21.26 54.14
CA ASP A 223 -53.03 20.83 55.40
C ASP A 223 -52.80 21.85 56.53
N ALA A 224 -51.62 22.47 56.57
CA ALA A 224 -51.29 23.51 57.54
C ALA A 224 -52.01 24.84 57.23
N GLU A 225 -52.11 25.22 55.97
CA GLU A 225 -52.86 26.39 55.49
C GLU A 225 -54.35 26.23 55.85
N ASP A 226 -54.96 25.09 55.50
CA ASP A 226 -56.34 24.75 55.83
C ASP A 226 -56.57 24.73 57.36
N GLY A 227 -55.63 24.16 58.10
CA GLY A 227 -55.67 24.14 59.57
C GLY A 227 -55.55 25.52 60.20
N LEU A 228 -54.73 26.41 59.64
CA LEU A 228 -54.62 27.81 60.07
C LEU A 228 -55.88 28.59 59.70
N GLU A 229 -56.44 28.40 58.51
CA GLU A 229 -57.71 29.01 58.11
C GLU A 229 -58.85 28.55 59.02
N ALA A 230 -58.93 27.26 59.35
CA ALA A 230 -59.89 26.73 60.32
C ALA A 230 -59.72 27.35 61.72
N LYS A 231 -58.47 27.52 62.20
CA LYS A 231 -58.19 28.19 63.48
C LYS A 231 -58.51 29.67 63.45
N LEU A 232 -58.21 30.36 62.35
CA LEU A 232 -58.53 31.77 62.15
C LEU A 232 -60.05 31.97 62.18
N THR A 233 -60.78 31.18 61.39
CA THR A 233 -62.25 31.27 61.30
C THR A 233 -62.96 30.89 62.59
N SER A 234 -62.42 29.95 63.37
CA SER A 234 -62.94 29.56 64.69
C SER A 234 -62.44 30.44 65.84
N SER A 235 -61.45 31.31 65.63
CA SER A 235 -60.93 32.20 66.65
C SER A 235 -62.02 33.14 67.15
N ARG A 236 -62.12 33.28 68.48
CA ARG A 236 -63.08 34.19 69.13
C ARG A 236 -62.97 35.62 68.59
N GLN A 237 -61.73 36.09 68.39
CA GLN A 237 -61.48 37.42 67.83
C GLN A 237 -62.07 37.58 66.43
N PHE A 238 -61.95 36.56 65.56
CA PHE A 238 -62.52 36.58 64.21
C PHE A 238 -64.04 36.46 64.24
N SER A 239 -64.60 35.58 65.08
CA SER A 239 -66.05 35.46 65.24
C SER A 239 -66.67 36.73 65.82
N ASP A 240 -65.99 37.39 66.74
CA ASP A 240 -66.41 38.66 67.33
C ASP A 240 -66.36 39.78 66.29
N LEU A 241 -65.28 39.86 65.50
CA LEU A 241 -65.15 40.81 64.39
C LEU A 241 -66.25 40.58 63.34
N LYS A 242 -66.52 39.32 62.98
CA LYS A 242 -67.59 38.94 62.05
C LYS A 242 -68.97 39.33 62.57
N ARG A 243 -69.24 39.08 63.85
CA ARG A 243 -70.51 39.47 64.51
C ARG A 243 -70.66 40.98 64.59
N GLN A 244 -69.58 41.72 64.90
CA GLN A 244 -69.57 43.18 64.89
C GLN A 244 -69.82 43.73 63.48
N LEU A 245 -69.20 43.16 62.45
CA LEU A 245 -69.42 43.53 61.05
C LEU A 245 -70.86 43.23 60.61
N GLN A 246 -71.40 42.06 60.94
CA GLN A 246 -72.80 41.71 60.67
C GLN A 246 -73.76 42.71 61.33
N LYS A 247 -73.55 42.99 62.62
CA LYS A 247 -74.36 43.98 63.35
C LYS A 247 -74.23 45.39 62.75
N LYS A 248 -73.02 45.80 62.32
CA LYS A 248 -72.82 47.06 61.60
C LYS A 248 -73.55 47.06 60.25
N ASN A 249 -73.53 45.97 59.50
CA ASN A 249 -74.27 45.85 58.24
C ASN A 249 -75.79 45.87 58.45
N GLU A 250 -76.29 45.23 59.50
CA GLU A 250 -77.70 45.31 59.90
C GLU A 250 -78.08 46.73 60.31
N LEU A 251 -77.24 47.42 61.08
CA LEU A 251 -77.44 48.82 61.43
C LEU A 251 -77.40 49.72 60.20
N VAL A 252 -76.46 49.52 59.28
CA VAL A 252 -76.41 50.23 57.99
C VAL A 252 -77.66 49.95 57.17
N SER A 253 -78.13 48.70 57.14
CA SER A 253 -79.36 48.30 56.46
C SER A 253 -80.60 48.92 57.09
N ASP A 254 -80.70 48.94 58.43
CA ASP A 254 -81.83 49.52 59.16
C ASP A 254 -81.81 51.06 59.06
N LEU A 255 -80.63 51.68 59.12
CA LEU A 255 -80.45 53.10 58.83
C LEU A 255 -80.85 53.40 57.39
N ARG A 256 -80.41 52.62 56.39
CA ARG A 256 -80.88 52.75 54.99
C ARG A 256 -82.39 52.58 54.88
N ALA A 257 -82.99 51.63 55.60
CA ALA A 257 -84.45 51.41 55.59
C ALA A 257 -85.24 52.51 56.31
N ARG A 258 -84.68 53.12 57.36
CA ARG A 258 -85.24 54.30 58.04
C ARG A 258 -85.10 55.55 57.20
N LEU A 259 -83.95 55.74 56.55
CA LEU A 259 -83.70 56.81 55.59
C LEU A 259 -84.70 56.74 54.42
N ARG A 260 -84.91 55.54 53.84
CA ARG A 260 -85.99 55.24 52.88
C ARG A 260 -87.37 55.65 53.38
N ARG A 261 -87.73 55.26 54.62
CA ARG A 261 -89.03 55.56 55.23
C ARG A 261 -89.21 57.05 55.56
N ALA A 262 -88.14 57.78 55.83
CA ALA A 262 -88.16 59.21 56.11
C ALA A 262 -88.13 60.06 54.82
N GLY A 263 -88.15 59.44 53.63
CA GLY A 263 -88.08 60.15 52.35
C GLY A 263 -86.69 60.73 52.05
N LEU A 264 -85.67 60.32 52.80
CA LEU A 264 -84.27 60.70 52.61
C LEU A 264 -83.55 59.51 51.97
N ASP A 265 -83.97 59.13 50.77
CA ASP A 265 -83.13 58.29 49.92
C ASP A 265 -82.01 59.16 49.36
N ASP A 266 -80.80 58.96 49.87
CA ASP A 266 -79.61 59.27 49.08
C ASP A 266 -79.17 57.96 48.43
N ASP A 267 -79.61 57.80 47.19
CA ASP A 267 -79.23 56.76 46.23
C ASP A 267 -77.74 56.86 45.85
N ALA A 268 -76.83 56.79 46.83
CA ALA A 268 -75.40 56.98 46.60
C ALA A 268 -74.51 55.78 46.97
N LEU A 269 -75.05 54.68 47.51
CA LEU A 269 -74.21 53.55 47.98
C LEU A 269 -74.68 52.15 47.59
N THR A 270 -75.55 52.01 46.58
CA THR A 270 -75.85 50.73 45.90
C THR A 270 -74.75 50.31 44.91
N ALA A 271 -73.64 51.04 44.82
CA ALA A 271 -72.61 50.78 43.81
C ALA A 271 -71.64 49.64 44.12
N ASP A 272 -71.50 49.16 45.37
CA ASP A 272 -70.37 48.27 45.71
C ASP A 272 -70.75 46.81 46.03
N ASP A 273 -72.01 46.42 45.84
CA ASP A 273 -72.43 45.00 45.83
C ASP A 273 -72.10 44.29 44.49
N ARG A 274 -71.18 44.86 43.69
CA ARG A 274 -70.73 44.30 42.40
C ARG A 274 -69.23 44.07 42.28
N VAL A 275 -68.50 43.77 43.35
CA VAL A 275 -67.14 43.22 43.19
C VAL A 275 -66.86 42.07 44.17
N ARG A 276 -67.61 40.97 44.01
CA ARG A 276 -67.07 39.63 44.19
C ARG A 276 -67.05 38.93 42.84
N ARG A 277 -65.88 38.91 42.20
CA ARG A 277 -65.31 37.76 41.49
C ARG A 277 -63.80 37.86 41.56
#